data_AF-A0A7C1ZDD2-F1
#
_entry.id   AF-A0A7C1ZDD2-F1
#
_cell.length_a   1.000
_cell.length_b   1.000
_cell.length_c   1.000
_cell.angle_alpha   90.00
_cell.angle_beta   90.00
_cell.angle_gamma   90.00
#
_symmetry.space_group_name_H-M   'P 1'
#
loop_
_entity.id
_entity.type
_entity.pdbx_description
1 polymer ?
#
loop_
_entity_poly.entity_id
_entity_poly.type
_entity_poly.pdbx_seq_one_letter_code
_entity_poly.pdbx_strand_id
1 'polypeptide(L)'
;MKILYYAHSMITYGTRKEKQELKQIKKHFPDHRIINPAELRLFGISSYLEIVRQADIVVLSEYKKHIGKGVARELTIANEYDIEKYILRGKNFTRKFSFRVVDPDDWKIKYAKIVEI
;
A
#
# COMPACT_ATOMS: atom_id res chain seq x y z
N MET A 1 -9.20 -11.65 -14.26
CA MET A 1 -8.80 -11.55 -12.84
C MET A 1 -7.58 -10.66 -12.77
N LYS A 2 -7.66 -9.55 -12.03
CA LYS A 2 -6.55 -8.60 -11.85
C LYS A 2 -5.79 -8.88 -10.56
N ILE A 3 -4.52 -8.49 -10.52
CA ILE A 3 -3.63 -8.58 -9.36
C ILE A 3 -3.70 -7.25 -8.58
N LEU A 4 -4.01 -7.34 -7.28
CA LEU A 4 -4.07 -6.20 -6.37
C LEU A 4 -3.00 -6.37 -5.29
N TYR A 5 -2.05 -5.45 -5.21
CA TYR A 5 -1.05 -5.41 -4.14
C TYR A 5 -1.52 -4.54 -2.98
N TYR A 6 -1.49 -5.07 -1.75
CA TYR A 6 -1.84 -4.32 -0.55
C TYR A 6 -0.60 -3.71 0.11
N ALA A 7 -0.37 -2.41 -0.10
CA ALA A 7 0.78 -1.67 0.42
C ALA A 7 0.48 -1.08 1.81
N HIS A 8 1.07 -1.63 2.86
CA HIS A 8 0.87 -1.12 4.23
C HIS A 8 2.11 -1.29 5.09
N SER A 9 2.14 -0.56 6.22
CA SER A 9 3.27 -0.65 7.15
C SER A 9 3.38 -2.06 7.75
N MET A 10 4.61 -2.58 7.83
CA MET A 10 4.92 -3.84 8.52
C MET A 10 4.42 -3.86 9.98
N ILE A 11 4.29 -2.69 10.62
CA ILE A 11 3.76 -2.58 11.98
C ILE A 11 2.30 -3.05 12.08
N THR A 12 1.54 -3.02 10.98
CA THR A 12 0.16 -3.49 10.97
C THR A 12 0.02 -4.97 10.60
N TYR A 13 1.11 -5.69 10.30
CA TYR A 13 1.06 -7.11 9.94
C TYR A 13 0.53 -7.97 11.09
N GLY A 14 -0.41 -8.87 10.80
CA GLY A 14 -1.10 -9.74 11.76
C GLY A 14 -2.14 -9.03 12.64
N THR A 15 -2.25 -7.70 12.55
CA THR A 15 -3.11 -6.92 13.47
C THR A 15 -4.59 -7.02 13.12
N ARG A 16 -5.47 -6.70 14.08
CA ARG A 16 -6.91 -6.55 13.83
C ARG A 16 -7.20 -5.53 12.73
N LYS A 17 -6.39 -4.47 12.64
CA LYS A 17 -6.50 -3.43 11.62
C LYS A 17 -6.29 -4.01 10.22
N GLU A 18 -5.18 -4.72 10.00
CA GLU A 18 -4.91 -5.37 8.70
C GLU A 18 -6.04 -6.33 8.31
N LYS A 19 -6.51 -7.18 9.24
CA LYS A 19 -7.64 -8.10 8.97
C LYS A 19 -8.91 -7.36 8.55
N GLN A 20 -9.19 -6.21 9.16
CA GLN A 20 -10.34 -5.37 8.81
C GLN A 20 -10.16 -4.72 7.44
N GLU A 21 -8.98 -4.20 7.14
CA GLU A 21 -8.65 -3.58 5.86
C GLU A 21 -8.71 -4.60 4.73
N LEU A 22 -8.12 -5.78 4.88
CA LEU A 22 -8.23 -6.88 3.93
C LEU A 22 -9.69 -7.29 3.69
N LYS A 23 -10.55 -7.28 4.73
CA LYS A 23 -11.98 -7.52 4.55
C LYS A 23 -12.65 -6.43 3.70
N GLN A 24 -12.27 -5.16 3.87
CA GLN A 24 -12.78 -4.08 3.01
C GLN A 24 -12.28 -4.23 1.57
N ILE A 25 -11.00 -4.54 1.38
CA ILE A 25 -10.39 -4.73 0.05
C ILE A 25 -11.09 -5.89 -0.67
N LYS A 26 -11.25 -7.05 -0.01
CA LYS A 26 -11.98 -8.22 -0.56
C LYS A 26 -13.43 -7.89 -0.93
N LYS A 27 -14.10 -7.06 -0.12
CA LYS A 27 -15.47 -6.64 -0.42
C LYS A 27 -15.55 -5.70 -1.63
N HIS A 28 -14.59 -4.79 -1.77
CA HIS A 28 -14.57 -3.80 -2.86
C HIS A 28 -14.07 -4.40 -4.19
N PHE A 29 -13.14 -5.35 -4.11
CA PHE A 29 -12.51 -6.01 -5.26
C PHE A 29 -12.73 -7.54 -5.19
N PRO A 30 -13.97 -8.05 -5.28
CA PRO A 30 -14.28 -9.46 -5.05
C PRO A 30 -13.60 -10.41 -6.04
N ASP A 31 -13.39 -9.97 -7.28
CA ASP A 31 -12.83 -10.79 -8.37
C ASP A 31 -11.31 -10.62 -8.56
N HIS A 32 -10.63 -9.99 -7.60
CA HIS A 32 -9.20 -9.69 -7.68
C HIS A 32 -8.38 -10.63 -6.80
N ARG A 33 -7.20 -11.01 -7.30
CA ARG A 33 -6.20 -11.72 -6.49
C ARG A 33 -5.45 -10.70 -5.65
N ILE A 34 -5.68 -10.72 -4.34
CA ILE A 34 -4.99 -9.85 -3.40
C ILE A 34 -3.64 -10.46 -3.02
N ILE A 35 -2.57 -9.70 -3.19
CA ILE A 35 -1.24 -10.02 -2.68
C ILE A 35 -1.02 -9.20 -1.41
N ASN A 36 -0.96 -9.90 -0.28
CA ASN A 36 -0.62 -9.31 1.02
C ASN A 36 0.87 -9.54 1.33
N PRO A 37 1.72 -8.50 1.40
CA PRO A 37 3.14 -8.66 1.70
C PRO A 37 3.43 -9.28 3.07
N ALA A 38 2.49 -9.23 4.02
CA ALA A 38 2.61 -9.91 5.31
C ALA A 38 2.65 -11.45 5.20
N GLU A 39 2.12 -12.01 4.11
CA GLU A 39 2.06 -13.46 3.87
C GLU A 39 3.31 -13.99 3.15
N LEU A 40 4.08 -13.13 2.49
CA LEU A 40 5.14 -13.54 1.56
C LEU A 40 6.53 -13.70 2.20
N ARG A 41 6.80 -13.04 3.33
CA ARG A 41 8.10 -13.07 4.06
C ARG A 41 9.33 -12.98 3.13
N LEU A 42 9.29 -12.09 2.14
CA LEU A 42 10.35 -11.97 1.15
C LEU A 42 11.57 -11.23 1.73
N PHE A 43 12.75 -11.62 1.26
CA PHE A 43 13.99 -10.91 1.59
C PHE A 43 14.15 -9.67 0.70
N GLY A 44 14.36 -8.53 1.36
CA GLY A 44 14.69 -7.27 0.71
C GLY A 44 13.49 -6.58 0.03
N ILE A 45 13.59 -5.25 -0.06
CA ILE A 45 12.56 -4.40 -0.66
C ILE A 45 12.38 -4.65 -2.16
N SER A 46 13.43 -5.04 -2.88
CA SER A 46 13.40 -5.25 -4.34
C SER A 46 12.35 -6.28 -4.75
N SER A 47 12.21 -7.36 -3.99
CA SER A 47 11.23 -8.42 -4.24
C SER A 47 9.78 -7.90 -4.18
N TYR A 48 9.51 -6.99 -3.25
CA TYR A 48 8.20 -6.35 -3.13
C TYR A 48 7.94 -5.36 -4.28
N LEU A 49 8.96 -4.61 -4.71
CA LEU A 49 8.83 -3.67 -5.83
C LEU A 49 8.57 -4.38 -7.17
N GLU A 50 9.17 -5.55 -7.39
CA GLU A 50 8.90 -6.38 -8.57
C GLU A 50 7.46 -6.89 -8.60
N ILE A 51 6.89 -7.23 -7.44
CA ILE A 51 5.46 -7.60 -7.35
C ILE A 51 4.57 -6.40 -7.67
N VAL A 52 4.89 -5.23 -7.13
CA VAL A 52 4.13 -4.00 -7.43
C VAL A 52 4.15 -3.72 -8.92
N ARG A 53 5.30 -3.85 -9.59
CA ARG A 53 5.45 -3.65 -11.03
C ARG A 53 4.56 -4.56 -11.88
N GLN A 54 4.20 -5.74 -11.36
CA GLN A 54 3.34 -6.71 -12.01
C GLN A 54 1.86 -6.59 -11.60
N ALA A 55 1.54 -5.72 -10.63
CA ALA A 55 0.19 -5.53 -10.16
C ALA A 55 -0.61 -4.63 -11.11
N ASP A 56 -1.90 -4.93 -11.25
CA ASP A 56 -2.84 -4.05 -11.95
C ASP A 56 -3.31 -2.90 -11.05
N ILE A 57 -3.36 -3.15 -9.74
CA ILE A 57 -3.87 -2.22 -8.72
C ILE A 57 -2.97 -2.24 -7.49
N VAL A 58 -2.72 -1.08 -6.90
CA VAL A 58 -2.15 -0.92 -5.56
C VAL A 58 -3.18 -0.26 -4.65
N VAL A 59 -3.55 -0.95 -3.58
CA VAL A 59 -4.30 -0.34 -2.47
C VAL A 59 -3.33 -0.11 -1.34
N LEU A 60 -3.31 1.09 -0.76
CA LEU A 60 -2.51 1.37 0.43
C LEU A 60 -3.33 1.80 1.63
N SER A 61 -2.76 1.64 2.82
CA SER A 61 -3.28 2.20 4.06
C SER A 61 -2.21 2.96 4.85
N GLU A 62 -2.62 4.00 5.55
CA GLU A 62 -1.74 4.81 6.39
C GLU A 62 -1.64 4.23 7.80
N TYR A 63 -0.48 4.39 8.43
CA TYR A 63 -0.31 4.19 9.87
C TYR A 63 -0.07 5.55 10.54
N LYS A 64 -0.94 5.91 11.50
CA LYS A 64 -0.90 7.23 12.19
C LYS A 64 -0.78 8.43 11.23
N LYS A 65 -1.55 8.42 10.12
CA LYS A 65 -1.54 9.46 9.05
C LYS A 65 -0.21 9.59 8.28
N HIS A 66 0.61 8.53 8.28
CA HIS A 66 1.87 8.49 7.56
C HIS A 66 2.01 7.14 6.83
N ILE A 67 2.93 7.10 5.89
CA ILE A 67 3.42 5.89 5.25
C ILE A 67 4.93 5.78 5.48
N GLY A 68 5.43 4.54 5.63
CA GLY A 68 6.86 4.27 5.74
C GLY A 68 7.57 4.35 4.38
N LYS A 69 8.90 4.31 4.40
CA LYS A 69 9.74 4.39 3.20
C LYS A 69 9.46 3.27 2.19
N GLY A 70 9.12 2.07 2.66
CA GLY A 70 8.73 0.94 1.80
C GLY A 70 7.51 1.28 0.94
N VAL A 71 6.41 1.66 1.60
CA VAL A 71 5.16 2.05 0.93
C VAL A 71 5.34 3.26 0.02
N ALA A 72 6.17 4.24 0.41
CA ALA A 72 6.50 5.36 -0.46
C ALA A 72 7.21 4.92 -1.75
N ARG A 73 8.14 3.96 -1.68
CA ARG A 73 8.80 3.39 -2.86
C ARG A 73 7.85 2.56 -3.72
N GLU A 74 6.97 1.79 -3.10
CA GLU A 74 5.91 1.04 -3.81
C GLU A 74 5.00 2.00 -4.59
N LEU A 75 4.62 3.13 -3.98
CA LEU A 75 3.86 4.19 -4.63
C LEU A 75 4.62 4.85 -5.79
N THR A 76 5.93 5.10 -5.63
CA THR A 76 6.78 5.61 -6.72
C THR A 76 6.73 4.67 -7.92
N ILE A 77 6.93 3.35 -7.72
CA ILE A 77 6.83 2.37 -8.79
C ILE A 77 5.43 2.37 -9.40
N ALA A 78 4.38 2.39 -8.57
CA ALA A 78 3.02 2.45 -9.08
C ALA A 78 2.73 3.71 -9.91
N ASN A 79 3.41 4.83 -9.66
CA ASN A 79 3.34 6.02 -10.50
C ASN A 79 4.12 5.87 -11.82
N GLU A 80 5.34 5.32 -11.75
CA GLU A 80 6.21 5.13 -12.92
C GLU A 80 5.60 4.19 -13.97
N TYR A 81 4.87 3.17 -13.53
CA TYR A 81 4.24 2.17 -14.41
C TYR A 81 2.76 2.43 -14.69
N ASP A 82 2.25 3.62 -14.32
CA ASP A 82 0.83 3.99 -14.45
C ASP A 82 -0.15 2.96 -13.87
N ILE A 83 0.24 2.34 -12.75
CA ILE A 83 -0.58 1.36 -12.05
C ILE A 83 -1.72 2.08 -11.33
N GLU A 84 -2.91 1.49 -11.35
CA GLU A 84 -4.07 2.04 -10.67
C GLU A 84 -3.87 2.03 -9.15
N LYS A 85 -4.15 3.15 -8.46
CA LYS A 85 -3.85 3.31 -7.03
C LYS A 85 -5.07 3.76 -6.24
N TYR A 86 -5.21 3.25 -5.02
CA TYR A 86 -6.23 3.67 -4.06
C TYR A 86 -5.65 3.81 -2.66
N ILE A 87 -5.99 4.89 -1.96
CA ILE A 87 -5.83 4.94 -0.51
C ILE A 87 -7.10 4.47 0.19
N LEU A 88 -6.94 3.53 1.13
CA LEU A 88 -7.98 3.03 2.02
C LEU A 88 -7.97 3.79 3.35
N ARG A 89 -9.08 4.47 3.65
CA ARG A 89 -9.34 5.11 4.95
C ARG A 89 -10.69 4.66 5.48
N GLY A 90 -10.67 3.74 6.46
CA GLY A 90 -11.90 3.12 6.97
C GLY A 90 -12.56 2.24 5.91
N LYS A 91 -13.65 2.70 5.30
CA LYS A 91 -14.35 2.03 4.20
C LYS A 91 -14.21 2.76 2.86
N ASN A 92 -13.54 3.91 2.85
CA ASN A 92 -13.44 4.78 1.70
C ASN A 92 -12.17 4.47 0.91
N PHE A 93 -12.31 4.38 -0.41
CA PHE A 93 -11.24 4.18 -1.37
C PHE A 93 -11.11 5.44 -2.22
N THR A 94 -9.98 6.13 -2.15
CA THR A 94 -9.75 7.40 -2.88
C THR A 94 -8.66 7.21 -3.93
N ARG A 95 -8.93 7.62 -5.17
CA ARG A 95 -7.99 7.50 -6.31
C ARG A 95 -7.08 8.72 -6.48
N LYS A 96 -7.60 9.90 -6.16
CA LYS A 96 -6.90 11.17 -6.36
C LYS A 96 -6.12 11.54 -5.11
N PHE A 97 -4.84 11.20 -5.13
CA PHE A 97 -3.91 11.60 -4.10
C PHE A 97 -2.48 11.61 -4.66
N SER A 98 -1.62 12.30 -3.94
CA SER A 98 -0.17 12.24 -4.06
C SER A 98 0.44 11.98 -2.69
N PHE A 99 1.76 11.93 -2.60
CA PHE A 99 2.46 11.87 -1.32
C PHE A 99 3.66 12.79 -1.32
N ARG A 100 4.07 13.21 -0.14
CA ARG A 100 5.30 13.98 0.07
C ARG A 100 6.10 13.40 1.22
N VAL A 101 7.42 13.35 1.04
CA VAL A 101 8.35 13.02 2.13
C VAL A 101 8.28 14.14 3.17
N VAL A 102 8.18 13.78 4.44
CA VAL A 102 8.12 14.73 5.56
C VAL A 102 9.22 14.51 6.60
N ASP A 103 9.76 13.29 6.68
CA ASP A 103 10.85 12.93 7.59
C ASP A 103 11.72 11.86 6.93
N PRO A 104 12.76 12.23 6.16
CA PRO A 104 13.58 11.25 5.44
C PRO A 104 14.36 10.32 6.37
N ASP A 105 14.55 10.70 7.64
CA ASP A 105 15.31 9.94 8.64
C ASP A 105 14.42 8.88 9.34
N ASP A 106 13.11 9.15 9.53
CA ASP A 106 12.13 8.14 9.98
C ASP A 106 11.63 7.26 8.83
N TRP A 107 12.50 6.35 8.40
CA TRP A 107 12.19 5.39 7.34
C TRP A 107 11.09 4.38 7.70
N LYS A 108 10.75 4.19 8.98
CA LYS A 108 9.82 3.16 9.44
C LYS A 108 8.37 3.62 9.43
N ILE A 109 8.09 4.83 9.92
CA ILE A 109 6.73 5.24 10.26
C ILE A 109 6.38 6.57 9.63
N LYS A 110 7.17 7.61 9.87
CA LYS A 110 6.80 8.99 9.53
C LYS A 110 7.40 9.49 8.22
N TYR A 111 7.94 8.60 7.41
CA TYR A 111 8.66 8.95 6.18
C TYR A 111 7.90 9.92 5.28
N ALA A 112 6.66 9.59 4.92
CA ALA A 112 5.85 10.41 4.02
C ALA A 112 4.39 10.54 4.49
N LYS A 113 3.71 11.57 3.97
CA LYS A 113 2.27 11.81 4.15
C LYS A 113 1.56 11.82 2.81
N ILE A 114 0.33 11.32 2.82
CA ILE A 114 -0.57 11.36 1.68
C ILE A 114 -1.26 12.74 1.63
N VAL A 115 -1.37 13.31 0.43
CA VAL A 115 -2.02 14.58 0.14
C VAL A 115 -3.11 14.33 -0.89
N GLU A 116 -4.36 14.65 -0.57
CA GLU A 116 -5.46 14.55 -1.54
C GLU A 116 -5.37 15.70 -2.56
N ILE A 117 -5.77 15.43 -3.81
CA ILE A 117 -5.68 16.37 -4.94
C ILE A 117 -7.00 16.44 -5.73
#